data_AF-A0A5D4SIK2-F1
#
_entry.id   AF-A0A5D4SIK2-F1
#
_cell.length_a   1.000
_cell.length_b   1.000
_cell.length_c   1.000
_cell.angle_alpha   90.00
_cell.angle_beta   90.00
_cell.angle_gamma   90.00
#
_symmetry.space_group_name_H-M   'P 1'
#
loop_
_entity.id
_entity.type
_entity.pdbx_description
1 polymer ?
#
loop_
_entity_poly.entity_id
_entity_poly.type
_entity_poly.pdbx_seq_one_letter_code
_entity_poly.pdbx_strand_id
1 'polypeptide(L)' 'MSAFMTILLIIAAGILLTGLLYTMSIARNQRAVKGDMDSSISRQVQDHPYIRNPVILTYAICFILLVIFIAYYTTTVSW' A
#
# COMPACT_ATOMS: atom_id res chain seq x y z
N MET A 1 19.37 -18.41 15.37
CA MET A 1 18.45 -17.25 15.44
C MET A 1 17.97 -17.11 16.87
N SER A 2 17.81 -15.89 17.38
CA SER A 2 17.27 -15.69 18.74
C SER A 2 15.77 -15.97 18.77
N ALA A 3 15.25 -16.37 19.94
CA ALA A 3 13.81 -16.60 20.12
C ALA A 3 12.97 -15.39 19.70
N PHE A 4 13.46 -14.18 20.01
CA PHE A 4 12.85 -12.92 19.57
C PHE A 4 12.72 -12.80 18.04
N MET A 5 13.81 -13.07 17.31
CA MET A 5 13.81 -13.02 15.85
C MET A 5 12.88 -14.07 15.23
N THR A 6 12.82 -15.27 15.83
CA THR A 6 11.92 -16.34 15.37
C THR A 6 10.46 -15.97 15.57
N ILE A 7 10.10 -15.35 16.70
CA ILE A 7 8.72 -14.89 16.98
C ILE A 7 8.30 -13.82 15.98
N LEU A 8 9.15 -12.83 15.73
CA LEU A 8 8.87 -11.78 14.75
C LEU A 8 8.67 -12.34 13.34
N LEU A 9 9.49 -13.31 12.94
CA LEU A 9 9.39 -13.95 11.64
C LEU A 9 8.06 -14.68 11.47
N ILE A 10 7.60 -15.40 12.49
CA ILE A 10 6.30 -16.10 12.47
C ILE A 10 5.15 -15.09 12.36
N ILE A 11 5.18 -14.01 13.12
CA ILE A 11 4.16 -12.95 13.07
C ILE A 11 4.12 -12.32 11.67
N ALA A 12 5.28 -11.94 11.13
CA ALA A 12 5.38 -11.35 9.80
C ALA A 12 4.87 -12.31 8.71
N ALA A 13 5.24 -13.59 8.78
CA ALA A 13 4.75 -14.61 7.85
C ALA A 13 3.23 -14.78 7.94
N GLY A 14 2.66 -14.75 9.15
CA GLY A 14 1.21 -14.80 9.37
C GLY A 14 0.48 -13.60 8.76
N ILE A 15 1.00 -12.39 8.92
CA ILE A 15 0.44 -11.16 8.32
C ILE A 15 0.50 -11.25 6.79
N LEU A 16 1.62 -11.70 6.22
CA LEU A 16 1.76 -11.86 4.78
C LEU A 16 0.80 -12.92 4.22
N LEU A 17 0.70 -14.07 4.89
CA LEU A 17 -0.18 -15.16 4.45
C LEU A 17 -1.65 -14.75 4.51
N THR A 18 -2.08 -14.11 5.60
CA THR A 18 -3.46 -13.62 5.74
C THR A 18 -3.78 -12.53 4.73
N GLY A 19 -2.87 -11.58 4.50
CA GLY A 19 -3.04 -10.55 3.47
C GLY A 19 -3.15 -11.14 2.05
N LEU A 20 -2.34 -12.16 1.75
CA LEU A 20 -2.39 -12.87 0.47
C LEU A 20 -3.72 -13.60 0.27
N LEU A 21 -4.16 -14.37 1.27
CA LEU A 21 -5.44 -15.09 1.22
C LEU A 21 -6.63 -14.14 1.07
N TYR A 22 -6.62 -13.01 1.80
CA TYR A 22 -7.65 -11.99 1.71
C TYR A 22 -7.69 -11.34 0.33
N THR A 23 -6.52 -10.98 -0.22
CA THR A 23 -6.40 -10.42 -1.57
C THR A 23 -6.91 -11.40 -2.63
N MET A 24 -6.54 -12.68 -2.53
CA MET A 24 -7.02 -13.72 -3.44
C MET A 24 -8.54 -13.92 -3.35
N SER A 25 -9.11 -13.84 -2.14
CA SER A 25 -10.56 -13.91 -1.93
C SER A 25 -11.29 -12.75 -2.61
N ILE A 26 -10.80 -11.52 -2.43
CA ILE A 26 -11.34 -10.33 -3.11
C ILE A 26 -11.21 -10.46 -4.63
N ALA A 27 -10.05 -10.87 -5.14
CA ALA A 27 -9.81 -11.03 -6.56
C ALA A 27 -10.72 -12.10 -7.20
N ARG A 28 -11.00 -13.19 -6.48
CA ARG A 28 -11.97 -14.21 -6.89
C ARG A 28 -13.39 -13.66 -6.95
N ASN A 29 -13.78 -12.87 -5.96
CA ASN A 29 -15.11 -12.25 -5.91
C ASN A 29 -15.28 -11.21 -7.02
N GLN A 30 -14.24 -10.42 -7.33
CA GLN A 30 -14.24 -9.49 -8.47
C GLN A 30 -14.37 -10.21 -9.82
N ARG A 31 -13.73 -11.38 -10.00
CA ARG A 31 -13.88 -12.19 -11.23
C ARG A 31 -15.24 -12.88 -11.35
N ALA A 32 -15.88 -13.18 -10.22
CA ALA A 32 -17.20 -13.79 -10.18
C ALA A 32 -18.32 -12.79 -10.54
N VAL A 33 -18.10 -11.49 -10.27
CA VAL A 33 -18.96 -10.40 -10.75
C VAL A 33 -18.62 -10.11 -12.22
N LYS A 34 -19.14 -10.94 -13.13
CA LYS A 34 -19.12 -10.68 -14.57
C LYS A 34 -20.12 -9.56 -14.89
N GLY A 35 -19.67 -8.33 -14.81
CA GLY A 35 -20.36 -7.14 -15.28
C GLY A 35 -19.35 -6.01 -15.31
N ASP A 36 -19.48 -5.08 -16.26
CA ASP A 36 -18.69 -3.86 -16.33
C ASP A 36 -18.87 -3.04 -15.04
N MET A 37 -18.11 -3.40 -14.00
CA MET A 37 -18.10 -2.69 -12.72
C MET A 37 -17.35 -1.37 -12.83
N ASP A 38 -16.45 -1.26 -13.82
CA ASP A 38 -15.80 -0.01 -14.16
C ASP A 38 -16.77 0.84 -14.98
N SER A 39 -17.56 1.67 -14.30
CA SER A 39 -18.09 2.87 -14.93
C SER A 39 -16.92 3.61 -15.57
N SER A 40 -17.10 4.14 -16.79
CA SER A 40 -16.04 4.91 -17.45
C SER A 40 -15.43 5.93 -16.48
N ILE A 41 -14.10 5.90 -16.29
CA ILE A 41 -13.40 6.88 -15.46
C ILE A 41 -13.89 8.27 -15.84
N SER A 42 -14.37 9.04 -14.88
CA SER A 42 -14.98 10.34 -15.17
C SER A 42 -13.98 11.21 -15.95
N ARG A 43 -14.46 11.94 -16.97
CA ARG A 43 -13.62 12.83 -17.79
C ARG A 43 -12.72 13.73 -16.93
N GLN A 44 -13.24 14.19 -15.80
CA GLN A 44 -12.55 15.05 -14.84
C GLN A 44 -11.30 14.42 -14.22
N VAL A 45 -11.25 13.10 -14.05
CA VAL A 45 -10.07 12.36 -13.57
C VAL A 45 -9.11 12.09 -14.73
N GLN A 46 -9.62 11.84 -15.94
CA GLN A 46 -8.80 11.69 -17.15
C GLN A 46 -8.05 12.98 -17.51
N ASP A 47 -8.67 14.14 -17.30
CA ASP A 47 -8.07 15.45 -17.58
C ASP A 47 -6.88 15.74 -16.64
N HIS A 48 -6.93 15.26 -15.39
CA HIS A 48 -5.89 15.49 -14.38
C HIS A 48 -5.58 14.23 -13.55
N PRO A 49 -4.96 13.20 -14.17
CA PRO A 49 -4.83 11.87 -13.57
C PRO A 49 -3.91 11.86 -12.35
N TYR A 50 -2.97 12.79 -12.21
CA TYR A 50 -2.05 12.85 -11.06
C TYR A 50 -2.61 13.61 -9.86
N ILE A 51 -3.39 14.68 -10.09
CA ILE A 51 -3.88 15.57 -9.03
C ILE A 51 -5.23 15.08 -8.49
N ARG A 52 -6.02 14.37 -9.30
CA ARG A 52 -7.37 13.91 -8.92
C ARG A 52 -7.46 12.41 -8.63
N ASN A 53 -6.34 11.69 -8.70
CA ASN A 53 -6.29 10.29 -8.31
C ASN A 53 -5.81 10.15 -6.85
N PRO A 54 -6.69 9.78 -5.90
CA PRO A 54 -6.34 9.68 -4.49
C PRO A 54 -5.27 8.61 -4.22
N VAL A 55 -5.16 7.58 -5.07
CA VAL A 55 -4.13 6.53 -4.93
C VAL A 55 -2.74 7.12 -5.18
N ILE A 56 -2.57 7.88 -6.27
CA ILE A 56 -1.30 8.52 -6.62
C ILE A 56 -0.89 9.54 -5.55
N LEU A 57 -1.83 10.37 -5.11
CA LEU A 57 -1.60 11.34 -4.04
C LEU A 57 -1.13 10.67 -2.75
N THR A 58 -1.73 9.54 -2.37
CA THR A 58 -1.36 8.80 -1.17
C THR A 58 0.10 8.33 -1.23
N TYR A 59 0.54 7.77 -2.36
CA TYR A 59 1.94 7.38 -2.54
C TYR A 59 2.90 8.58 -2.52
N ALA A 60 2.54 9.68 -3.18
CA ALA A 60 3.34 10.89 -3.19
C ALA A 60 3.53 11.48 -1.78
N ILE A 61 2.44 11.59 -1.01
CA ILE A 61 2.47 12.08 0.37
C ILE A 61 3.32 11.16 1.24
N CYS A 62 3.11 9.84 1.14
CA CYS A 62 3.89 8.86 1.88
C CYS A 62 5.40 8.98 1.58
N PHE A 63 5.76 9.10 0.31
CA PHE A 63 7.15 9.28 -0.11
C PHE A 63 7.76 10.58 0.43
N ILE A 64 7.02 11.70 0.36
CA ILE A 64 7.47 12.98 0.91
C ILE A 64 7.72 12.87 2.42
N LEU A 65 6.77 12.28 3.16
CA LEU A 65 6.91 12.07 4.61
C LEU A 65 8.11 11.18 4.95
N LEU A 66 8.35 10.12 4.17
CA LEU A 66 9.51 9.25 4.33
C LEU A 66 10.82 10.01 4.15
N VAL A 67 10.93 10.82 3.09
CA VAL A 67 12.14 11.64 2.84
C VAL A 67 12.36 12.65 3.97
N ILE A 68 11.31 13.32 4.43
CA ILE A 68 11.38 14.24 5.58
C ILE A 68 11.85 13.50 6.83
N PHE A 69 11.29 12.32 7.09
CA PHE A 69 11.66 11.50 8.24
C PHE A 69 13.14 11.09 8.19
N ILE A 70 13.63 10.62 7.03
CA ILE A 70 15.03 10.24 6.85
C ILE A 70 15.95 11.45 7.08
N ALA A 71 15.62 12.61 6.49
CA ALA A 71 16.41 13.83 6.65
C ALA A 71 16.43 14.32 8.12
N TYR A 72 15.28 14.28 8.80
CA TYR A 72 15.20 14.59 10.22
C TYR A 72 16.06 13.63 11.04
N TYR A 73 15.90 12.32 10.82
CA TYR A 73 16.64 11.30 11.54
C TYR A 73 18.16 11.44 11.34
N THR A 74 18.60 11.68 10.10
CA THR A 74 20.03 11.77 9.79
C THR A 74 20.69 13.01 10.39
N THR A 75 19.95 14.09 10.62
CA THR A 75 20.48 15.34 11.19
C THR A 75 20.38 15.39 12.71
N THR A 76 19.44 14.67 13.31
CA THR A 76 19.19 14.70 14.76
C THR A 76 19.86 13.55 15.50
N VAL A 77 20.13 12.43 14.84
CA VAL A 77 20.84 11.30 15.44
C VAL A 77 22.34 11.49 15.24
N SER A 78 23.02 11.98 16.27
CA SER A 78 24.47 11.83 16.42
C SER A 78 24.77 10.43 16.94
N TRP A 79 25.50 9.63 16.16
CA TRP A 79 26.08 8.38 16.63
C TRP A 79 27.15 8.62 17.70
#